data_AF-A0A9E2NQE5-F1
#
_entry.id   AF-A0A9E2NQE5-F1
#
_cell.length_a   1.000
_cell.length_b   1.000
_cell.length_c   1.000
_cell.angle_alpha   90.00
_cell.angle_beta   90.00
_cell.angle_gamma   90.00
#
_symmetry.space_group_name_H-M   'P 1'
#
loop_
_entity.id
_entity.type
_entity.pdbx_description
1 polymer ?
#
loop_
_entity_poly.entity_id
_entity_poly.type
_entity_poly.pdbx_seq_one_letter_code
_entity_poly.pdbx_strand_id
1 'polypeptide(L)'
;LTDEPLAPLEAAAEDAGVDPTQLYTVETLGSAFLAACRYEEIQHFDPLFDGTASGALAARATLLPNHFLQALVCRALTAPNYPEVLPYADL
;
A
#
# COMPACT_ATOMS: atom_id res chain seq x y z
N LEU A 1 0.06 -5.68 -23.21
CA LEU A 1 -0.51 -5.92 -21.87
C LEU A 1 0.63 -5.80 -20.90
N THR A 2 0.90 -4.62 -20.36
CA THR A 2 1.75 -4.52 -19.17
C THR A 2 0.85 -4.64 -17.97
N ASP A 3 1.14 -5.63 -17.13
CA ASP A 3 0.49 -5.93 -15.84
C ASP A 3 0.90 -4.88 -14.79
N GLU A 4 0.81 -3.60 -15.15
CA GLU A 4 1.36 -2.50 -14.36
C GLU A 4 0.53 -2.03 -13.15
N PRO A 5 -0.77 -2.34 -12.97
CA PRO A 5 -1.49 -1.87 -11.78
C PRO A 5 -1.24 -2.71 -10.52
N LEU A 6 -0.65 -3.91 -10.64
CA LEU A 6 -0.51 -4.85 -9.52
C LEU A 6 0.91 -4.99 -8.96
N ALA A 7 1.96 -4.62 -9.71
CA ALA A 7 3.34 -4.80 -9.28
C ALA A 7 3.66 -4.27 -7.85
N PRO A 8 3.13 -3.10 -7.40
CA PRO A 8 3.35 -2.64 -6.03
C PRO A 8 2.65 -3.51 -4.97
N LEU A 9 1.41 -3.95 -5.23
CA LEU A 9 0.64 -4.81 -4.32
C LEU A 9 1.20 -6.23 -4.28
N GLU A 10 1.58 -6.79 -5.42
CA GLU A 10 2.20 -8.11 -5.52
C GLU A 10 3.54 -8.16 -4.80
N ALA A 11 4.39 -7.15 -4.99
CA ALA A 11 5.67 -7.08 -4.29
C ALA A 11 5.48 -6.92 -2.77
N ALA A 12 4.51 -6.13 -2.32
CA ALA A 12 4.16 -6.02 -0.90
C ALA A 12 3.59 -7.33 -0.34
N ALA A 13 2.76 -8.03 -1.11
CA ALA A 13 2.18 -9.32 -0.76
C ALA A 13 3.26 -10.40 -0.64
N GLU A 14 4.16 -10.51 -1.62
CA GLU A 14 5.27 -11.46 -1.61
C GLU A 14 6.18 -11.25 -0.39
N ASP A 15 6.56 -10.00 -0.10
CA ASP A 15 7.39 -9.65 1.06
C ASP A 15 6.67 -9.92 2.40
N ALA A 16 5.34 -9.81 2.44
CA ALA A 16 4.51 -10.20 3.58
C ALA A 16 4.29 -11.73 3.67
N GLY A 17 4.76 -12.52 2.69
CA GLY A 17 4.64 -13.97 2.65
C GLY A 17 3.36 -14.49 1.99
N VAL A 18 2.65 -13.66 1.24
CA VAL A 18 1.49 -14.02 0.42
C VAL A 18 1.95 -14.31 -0.99
N ASP A 19 1.67 -15.51 -1.51
CA ASP A 19 1.98 -15.87 -2.89
C ASP A 19 0.96 -15.22 -3.86
N PRO A 20 1.37 -14.23 -4.68
CA PRO A 20 0.45 -13.53 -5.58
C PRO A 20 -0.06 -14.43 -6.71
N THR A 21 0.68 -15.48 -7.08
CA THR A 21 0.33 -16.37 -8.20
C THR A 21 -0.92 -17.22 -7.95
N GLN A 22 -1.33 -17.32 -6.68
CA GLN A 22 -2.51 -18.07 -6.27
C GLN A 22 -3.79 -17.19 -6.18
N LEU A 23 -3.68 -15.87 -6.30
CA LEU A 23 -4.79 -14.93 -6.10
C LEU A 23 -5.11 -14.17 -7.39
N TYR A 24 -6.36 -14.30 -7.85
CA TYR A 24 -6.77 -13.89 -9.20
C TYR A 24 -7.40 -12.49 -9.30
N THR A 25 -7.58 -11.77 -8.18
CA THR A 25 -8.08 -10.38 -8.18
C THR A 25 -7.32 -9.48 -7.21
N VAL A 26 -7.31 -8.18 -7.53
CA VAL A 26 -6.78 -7.11 -6.66
C VAL A 26 -7.44 -7.16 -5.28
N GLU A 27 -8.76 -7.38 -5.20
CA GLU A 27 -9.51 -7.44 -3.94
C GLU A 27 -9.08 -8.62 -3.06
N THR A 28 -8.92 -9.80 -3.66
CA THR A 28 -8.52 -11.01 -2.92
C THR A 28 -7.06 -10.92 -2.48
N LEU A 29 -6.19 -10.42 -3.35
CA LEU A 29 -4.77 -10.19 -3.04
C LEU A 29 -4.60 -9.13 -1.96
N GLY A 30 -5.33 -8.01 -2.05
CA GLY A 30 -5.32 -6.95 -1.04
C GLY A 30 -5.81 -7.44 0.31
N SER A 31 -6.87 -8.25 0.34
CA SER A 31 -7.38 -8.84 1.60
C SER A 31 -6.37 -9.80 2.23
N ALA A 32 -5.74 -10.66 1.41
CA ALA A 32 -4.71 -11.59 1.89
C ALA A 32 -3.47 -10.84 2.40
N PHE A 33 -3.03 -9.81 1.68
CA PHE A 33 -1.97 -8.93 2.14
C PHE A 33 -2.31 -8.29 3.49
N LEU A 34 -3.49 -7.68 3.64
CA LEU A 34 -3.89 -7.05 4.91
C LEU A 34 -3.94 -8.04 6.08
N ALA A 35 -4.29 -9.31 5.82
CA ALA A 35 -4.27 -10.35 6.85
C ALA A 35 -2.85 -10.77 7.25
N ALA A 36 -1.90 -10.74 6.31
CA ALA A 36 -0.50 -11.11 6.56
C ALA A 36 0.37 -9.93 7.03
N CYS A 37 -0.04 -8.70 6.74
CA CYS A 37 0.73 -7.49 6.97
C CYS A 37 0.96 -7.25 8.47
N ARG A 38 2.23 -7.10 8.85
CA ARG A 38 2.63 -6.82 10.23
C ARG A 38 2.57 -5.32 10.49
N TYR A 39 1.35 -4.79 10.68
CA TYR A 39 1.12 -3.35 10.83
C TYR A 39 2.02 -2.69 11.89
N GLU A 40 2.27 -3.37 13.01
CA GLU A 40 3.12 -2.85 14.09
C GLU A 40 4.55 -2.56 13.63
N GLU A 41 5.06 -3.35 12.68
CA GLU A 41 6.42 -3.21 12.13
C GLU A 41 6.49 -2.08 11.10
N ILE A 42 5.39 -1.72 10.43
CA ILE A 42 5.37 -0.76 9.30
C ILE A 42 4.78 0.61 9.66
N GLN A 43 3.98 0.73 10.72
CA GLN A 43 3.33 1.99 11.15
C GLN A 43 4.30 3.14 11.44
N HIS A 44 5.58 2.85 11.68
CA HIS A 44 6.59 3.88 11.88
C HIS A 44 6.83 4.75 10.64
N PHE A 45 6.33 4.34 9.46
CA PHE A 45 6.33 5.13 8.24
C PHE A 45 5.12 6.07 8.10
N ASP A 46 4.08 5.96 8.94
CA ASP A 46 2.87 6.79 8.85
C ASP A 46 3.14 8.31 8.74
N PRO A 47 4.12 8.88 9.49
CA PRO A 47 4.44 10.30 9.34
C PRO A 47 4.87 10.72 7.92
N LEU A 48 5.38 9.80 7.09
CA LEU A 48 5.73 10.08 5.69
C LEU A 48 4.47 10.33 4.85
N PHE A 49 3.39 9.62 5.14
CA PHE A 49 2.12 9.75 4.44
C PHE A 49 1.30 10.93 4.95
N ASP A 50 1.45 11.29 6.23
CA ASP A 50 0.76 12.42 6.85
C ASP A 50 1.49 13.77 6.63
N GLY A 51 2.65 13.78 5.95
CA GLY A 51 3.43 14.99 5.68
C GLY A 51 4.14 15.56 6.91
N THR A 52 4.29 14.78 7.98
CA THR A 52 4.90 15.18 9.26
C THR A 52 6.28 14.56 9.49
N ALA A 53 6.77 13.76 8.54
CA ALA A 53 8.04 13.07 8.64
C ALA A 53 9.26 13.98 8.69
N SER A 54 10.30 13.51 9.39
CA SER A 54 11.65 14.06 9.30
C SER A 54 12.38 13.52 8.06
N GLY A 55 13.41 14.25 7.61
CA GLY A 55 14.31 13.76 6.56
C GLY A 55 15.03 12.46 6.94
N ALA A 56 15.28 12.23 8.24
CA ALA A 56 15.86 10.98 8.72
C ALA A 56 14.91 9.79 8.51
N LEU A 57 13.60 9.98 8.70
CA LEU A 57 12.61 8.95 8.42
C LEU A 57 12.49 8.68 6.91
N ALA A 58 12.56 9.73 6.09
CA ALA A 58 12.59 9.58 4.63
C ALA A 58 13.84 8.79 4.17
N ALA A 59 15.00 9.07 4.74
CA ALA A 59 16.22 8.28 4.48
C ALA A 59 16.09 6.83 4.96
N ARG A 60 15.42 6.58 6.08
CA ARG A 60 15.14 5.20 6.52
C ARG A 60 14.24 4.45 5.54
N ALA A 61 13.25 5.11 4.94
CA ALA A 61 12.40 4.49 3.92
C ALA A 61 13.19 4.04 2.69
N THR A 62 14.25 4.77 2.30
CA THR A 62 15.12 4.34 1.19
C THR A 62 15.97 3.12 1.53
N LEU A 63 16.27 2.89 2.81
CA LEU A 63 17.03 1.72 3.29
C LEU A 63 16.15 0.48 3.49
N LEU A 64 14.84 0.66 3.65
CA LEU A 64 13.87 -0.41 3.89
C LEU A 64 12.75 -0.36 2.82
N PRO A 65 13.08 -0.49 1.53
CA PRO A 65 12.14 -0.23 0.43
C PRO A 65 10.92 -1.15 0.48
N ASN A 66 11.09 -2.43 0.84
CA ASN A 66 9.97 -3.36 0.91
C ASN A 66 9.03 -3.05 2.09
N HIS A 67 9.56 -2.72 3.27
CA HIS A 67 8.71 -2.35 4.41
C HIS A 67 8.00 -1.02 4.16
N PHE A 68 8.69 -0.07 3.51
CA PHE A 68 8.06 1.18 3.09
C PHE A 68 6.93 0.91 2.08
N LEU A 69 7.15 0.01 1.12
CA LEU A 69 6.13 -0.40 0.15
C LEU A 69 4.93 -1.08 0.83
N GLN A 70 5.17 -2.00 1.78
CA GLN A 70 4.09 -2.58 2.58
C GLN A 70 3.29 -1.51 3.33
N ALA A 71 3.96 -0.51 3.90
CA ALA A 71 3.31 0.61 4.58
C ALA A 71 2.42 1.42 3.63
N LEU A 72 2.92 1.72 2.43
CA LEU A 72 2.19 2.44 1.40
C LEU A 72 0.96 1.66 0.92
N VAL A 73 1.12 0.36 0.64
CA VAL A 73 0.03 -0.51 0.19
C VAL A 73 -1.03 -0.69 1.29
N CYS A 74 -0.61 -0.92 2.53
CA CYS A 74 -1.52 -1.01 3.68
C CYS A 74 -2.31 0.28 3.85
N ARG A 75 -1.65 1.45 3.75
CA ARG A 75 -2.31 2.75 3.82
C ARG A 75 -3.31 2.95 2.67
N ALA A 76 -2.95 2.59 1.44
CA ALA A 76 -3.83 2.73 0.29
C ALA A 76 -5.10 1.86 0.40
N LEU A 77 -4.97 0.62 0.88
CA LEU A 77 -6.10 -0.31 1.02
C LEU A 77 -7.00 -0.01 2.23
N THR A 78 -6.48 0.68 3.25
CA THR A 78 -7.24 1.05 4.46
C THR A 78 -7.73 2.49 4.45
N ALA A 79 -7.27 3.31 3.50
CA ALA A 79 -7.78 4.66 3.33
C ALA A 79 -9.30 4.61 3.04
N PRO A 80 -10.08 5.53 3.63
CA PRO A 80 -11.48 5.62 3.28
C PRO A 80 -11.60 5.90 1.77
N ASN A 81 -12.39 5.07 1.08
CA ASN A 81 -12.77 5.34 -0.31
C ASN A 81 -13.52 6.68 -0.32
N TYR A 82 -12.83 7.75 -0.72
CA TYR A 82 -13.52 9.00 -1.00
C TYR A 82 -14.45 8.74 -2.18
N PRO A 83 -15.76 9.06 -2.07
CA PRO A 83 -16.61 9.02 -3.25
C PRO A 83 -15.99 9.97 -4.27
N GLU A 84 -15.76 9.45 -5.47
CA GLU A 84 -15.31 10.24 -6.61
C GLU A 84 -16.30 11.41 -6.75
N VAL A 85 -15.86 12.63 -6.44
CA VAL A 85 -16.70 13.82 -6.58
C VAL A 85 -16.88 14.02 -8.07
N LEU A 86 -17.91 13.42 -8.64
CA LEU A 86 -18.37 13.77 -9.97
C LEU A 86 -18.72 15.26 -9.91
N PRO A 87 -18.03 16.14 -10.66
CA PRO A 87 -18.50 17.50 -10.77
C PRO A 87 -19.90 17.40 -11.39
N TYR A 88 -20.91 17.81 -10.64
CA TYR A 88 -22.22 18.04 -11.21
C TYR A 88 -21.98 19.05 -12.33
N ALA A 89 -22.09 18.58 -13.58
CA ALA A 89 -22.19 19.48 -14.71
C ALA A 89 -23.41 20.36 -14.44
N ASP A 90 -23.16 21.67 -14.29
CA ASP A 90 -24.20 22.68 -14.18
C ASP A 90 -25.19 22.49 -15.35
N LEU A 91 -26.40 22.04 -15.01
CA LEU A 91 -27.60 22.01 -15.87
C LEU A 91 -28.30 23.37 -15.83
#